data_AF-A0A4Z0JG92-F1
#
_entry.id   AF-A0A4Z0JG92-F1
#
_cell.length_a   1.000
_cell.length_b   1.000
_cell.length_c   1.000
_cell.angle_alpha   90.00
_cell.angle_beta   90.00
_cell.angle_gamma   90.00
#
_symmetry.space_group_name_H-M   'P 1'
#
loop_
_entity.id
_entity.type
_entity.pdbx_description
1 polymer ?
#
loop_
_entity_poly.entity_id
_entity_poly.type
_entity_poly.pdbx_seq_one_letter_code
_entity_poly.pdbx_strand_id
1 'polypeptide(L)'
;MGLFDMFQKHKHSIGAVHKNSFKQSVNTFIPSIPQDVQNLLWFSDGENKNIDKSSEEPSAISYKLPLSTNVPEKLGYWPNYTRMSPSQRYSYLEWLTNIDSSTDMGNVFTFFYGLERYIKTSKYNQAIQMIERLKKYHNTNNSFNYYSNVALVYAAMLYKEPKFLHNITPGSSSSLLLIAKGALNGGLNAPEIMNAAKDFNWENTRYIKNNPDVFQKNLENLMKKLYSKDYYPIPQNITDVPMTDICLANISLSSQTITGLATRVPGPLVFSIPDFSKSRNIMTDIYYLLKESHDLTKKSLKIMRKNGNITPKKQIEPTNSRRINPNTGHPMSTDKSIQTAKEMYESTLNIKHDYSIYNDPKIIHDDKVLNRVLPHYFLGDLFYKQGEWDRAEKEWLSIVKLMSEKAATKLAIMYHKENRFKDEISIIKDGIQYGTNNTVYSLSGKLDVRLSKATTSFDRNVTRDKSKGYTLQ
;
A
#
# COMPACT_ATOMS: atom_id res chain seq x y z
N MET A 1 35.62 -3.31 -46.38
CA MET A 1 36.35 -4.33 -45.59
C MET A 1 36.64 -3.67 -44.25
N GLY A 2 35.95 -4.00 -43.15
CA GLY A 2 36.14 -5.20 -42.32
C GLY A 2 36.86 -4.75 -41.03
N LEU A 3 36.22 -4.75 -39.85
CA LEU A 3 36.18 -5.85 -38.87
C LEU A 3 37.57 -6.34 -38.45
N PHE A 4 37.89 -6.12 -37.16
CA PHE A 4 38.79 -6.91 -36.32
C PHE A 4 40.11 -7.38 -36.96
N ASP A 5 41.18 -6.62 -36.70
CA ASP A 5 42.58 -7.07 -36.55
C ASP A 5 43.48 -5.84 -36.80
N MET A 6 44.56 -5.55 -36.08
CA MET A 6 45.44 -6.42 -35.33
C MET A 6 46.29 -5.49 -34.45
N PHE A 7 46.44 -5.87 -33.19
CA PHE A 7 47.37 -5.28 -32.22
C PHE A 7 48.77 -5.05 -32.80
N GLN A 8 49.37 -3.88 -32.55
CA GLN A 8 50.76 -3.80 -32.08
C GLN A 8 50.97 -2.64 -31.09
N LYS A 9 51.26 -3.07 -29.85
CA LYS A 9 52.06 -2.45 -28.77
C LYS A 9 52.63 -1.05 -29.01
N HIS A 10 52.33 -0.14 -28.08
CA HIS A 10 53.40 0.60 -27.39
C HIS A 10 53.23 0.46 -25.87
N LYS A 11 54.18 -0.25 -25.26
CA LYS A 11 54.44 -0.23 -23.82
C LYS A 11 54.96 1.16 -23.46
N HIS A 12 54.29 1.85 -22.54
CA HIS A 12 54.97 2.74 -21.61
C HIS A 12 54.64 2.30 -20.19
N SER A 13 55.66 1.76 -19.53
CA SER A 13 55.69 1.47 -18.10
C SER A 13 55.69 2.77 -17.31
N ILE A 14 54.67 2.99 -16.48
CA ILE A 14 54.73 3.97 -15.39
C ILE A 14 54.22 3.27 -14.13
N GLY A 15 55.12 3.16 -13.15
CA GLY A 15 54.83 3.11 -11.72
C GLY A 15 53.91 1.99 -11.22
N ALA A 16 54.51 0.94 -10.67
CA ALA A 16 53.84 0.10 -9.68
C ALA A 16 53.45 0.97 -8.47
N VAL A 17 52.21 1.46 -8.47
CA VAL A 17 51.58 1.96 -7.24
C VAL A 17 51.26 0.73 -6.43
N HIS A 18 52.09 0.45 -5.43
CA HIS A 18 51.72 -0.40 -4.31
C HIS A 18 50.51 0.23 -3.61
N LYS A 19 49.29 -0.08 -4.09
CA LYS A 19 48.09 0.05 -3.27
C LYS A 19 48.22 -1.04 -2.20
N ASN A 20 48.76 -0.67 -1.05
CA ASN A 20 48.46 -1.36 0.19
C ASN A 20 46.95 -1.23 0.41
N SER A 21 46.16 -2.12 -0.21
CA SER A 21 44.78 -2.30 0.16
C SER A 21 44.80 -2.97 1.53
N PHE A 22 44.52 -2.18 2.57
CA PHE A 22 44.06 -2.77 3.82
C PHE A 22 42.92 -3.72 3.46
N LYS A 23 43.15 -5.02 3.61
CA LYS A 23 42.18 -6.05 3.29
C LYS A 23 41.11 -5.96 4.36
N GLN A 24 40.14 -5.09 4.15
CA GLN A 24 39.01 -4.92 5.06
C GLN A 24 38.34 -6.26 5.22
N SER A 25 38.07 -6.61 6.48
CA SER A 25 37.50 -7.90 6.85
C SER A 25 36.33 -7.66 7.78
N VAL A 26 35.43 -8.63 7.89
CA VAL A 26 34.30 -8.55 8.82
C VAL A 26 34.79 -8.27 10.25
N ASN A 27 35.94 -8.82 10.66
CA ASN A 27 36.55 -8.63 11.98
C ASN A 27 36.81 -7.17 12.34
N THR A 28 36.98 -6.27 11.37
CA THR A 28 37.20 -4.84 11.67
C THR A 28 35.92 -4.13 12.10
N PHE A 29 34.75 -4.68 11.77
CA PHE A 29 33.46 -4.09 12.11
C PHE A 29 32.88 -4.66 13.40
N ILE A 30 33.07 -5.97 13.66
CA ILE A 30 32.42 -6.66 14.78
C ILE A 30 32.55 -5.90 16.12
N PRO A 31 33.74 -5.42 16.54
CA PRO A 31 33.87 -4.69 17.81
C PRO A 31 33.07 -3.38 17.88
N SER A 32 32.78 -2.77 16.73
CA SER A 32 32.06 -1.49 16.60
C SER A 32 30.54 -1.67 16.45
N ILE A 33 30.06 -2.87 16.19
CA ILE A 33 28.62 -3.16 16.12
C ILE A 33 28.08 -3.22 17.55
N PRO A 34 26.96 -2.54 17.88
CA PRO A 34 26.35 -2.65 19.21
C PRO A 34 26.02 -4.10 19.59
N GLN A 35 26.22 -4.48 20.86
CA GLN A 35 26.09 -5.88 21.30
C GLN A 35 24.68 -6.44 21.08
N ASP A 36 23.63 -5.63 21.24
CA ASP A 36 22.24 -5.99 20.97
C ASP A 36 22.01 -6.32 19.49
N VAL A 37 22.67 -5.59 18.58
CA VAL A 37 22.68 -5.87 17.14
C VAL A 37 23.49 -7.13 16.83
N GLN A 38 24.72 -7.25 17.35
CA GLN A 38 25.58 -8.43 17.14
C GLN A 38 24.89 -9.74 17.53
N ASN A 39 24.18 -9.72 18.66
CA ASN A 39 23.44 -10.88 19.18
C ASN A 39 22.32 -11.36 18.25
N LEU A 40 21.92 -10.54 17.28
CA LEU A 40 20.87 -10.77 16.30
C LEU A 40 21.39 -10.81 14.85
N LEU A 41 22.70 -11.02 14.66
CA LEU A 41 23.28 -11.30 13.35
C LEU A 41 23.34 -12.81 13.08
N TRP A 42 23.29 -13.16 11.80
CA TRP A 42 23.56 -14.52 11.32
C TRP A 42 24.89 -14.54 10.58
N PHE A 43 25.70 -15.56 10.81
CA PHE A 43 27.00 -15.76 10.20
C PHE A 43 27.08 -17.18 9.61
N SER A 44 27.32 -17.26 8.31
CA SER A 44 27.40 -18.51 7.55
C SER A 44 28.77 -19.21 7.66
N ASP A 45 29.79 -18.47 8.09
CA ASP A 45 31.15 -18.94 8.36
C ASP A 45 31.87 -18.00 9.34
N GLY A 46 33.15 -18.25 9.59
CA GLY A 46 33.98 -17.46 10.52
C GLY A 46 33.80 -17.84 11.98
N GLU A 47 34.43 -17.06 12.87
CA GLU A 47 34.46 -17.31 14.32
C GLU A 47 33.09 -17.16 14.98
N ASN A 48 32.21 -16.35 14.40
CA ASN A 48 30.85 -16.13 14.89
C ASN A 48 29.80 -17.00 14.18
N LYS A 49 30.20 -18.03 13.41
CA LYS A 49 29.27 -18.90 12.67
C LYS A 49 28.15 -19.41 13.59
N ASN A 50 26.90 -19.15 13.20
CA ASN A 50 25.72 -19.55 13.97
C ASN A 50 24.56 -20.04 13.08
N ILE A 51 24.78 -20.15 11.77
CA ILE A 51 23.82 -20.77 10.84
C ILE A 51 24.53 -21.68 9.85
N ASP A 52 23.88 -22.76 9.47
CA ASP A 52 24.39 -23.66 8.44
C ASP A 52 24.10 -23.14 7.04
N LYS A 53 25.04 -23.36 6.11
CA LYS A 53 24.94 -22.92 4.72
C LYS A 53 23.68 -23.42 4.01
N SER A 54 23.17 -24.59 4.40
CA SER A 54 21.94 -25.18 3.86
C SER A 54 20.66 -24.41 4.24
N SER A 55 20.74 -23.47 5.17
CA SER A 55 19.59 -22.67 5.61
C SER A 55 19.25 -21.50 4.67
N GLU A 56 20.08 -21.26 3.65
CA GLU A 56 19.91 -20.23 2.60
C GLU A 56 19.48 -18.84 3.11
N GLU A 57 20.02 -18.43 4.26
CA GLU A 57 19.61 -17.20 4.94
C GLU A 57 20.16 -15.94 4.24
N PRO A 58 19.30 -15.06 3.67
CA PRO A 58 19.75 -13.88 2.92
C PRO A 58 20.50 -12.85 3.76
N SER A 59 20.26 -12.82 5.08
CA SER A 59 20.96 -11.93 6.02
C SER A 59 22.31 -12.45 6.50
N ALA A 60 22.66 -13.71 6.19
CA ALA A 60 23.84 -14.34 6.77
C ALA A 60 25.14 -13.73 6.22
N ILE A 61 25.91 -13.16 7.13
CA ILE A 61 27.23 -12.56 6.85
C ILE A 61 28.24 -13.69 6.59
N SER A 62 29.18 -13.45 5.69
CA SER A 62 30.32 -14.33 5.43
C SER A 62 31.62 -13.54 5.55
N TYR A 63 32.55 -14.06 6.33
CA TYR A 63 33.92 -13.55 6.52
C TYR A 63 34.78 -13.74 5.26
N LYS A 64 34.37 -14.64 4.37
CA LYS A 64 35.12 -15.01 3.18
C LYS A 64 34.85 -14.11 1.98
N LEU A 65 33.78 -13.32 2.03
CA LEU A 65 33.38 -12.47 0.92
C LEU A 65 34.12 -11.12 0.94
N PRO A 66 34.55 -10.60 -0.23
CA PRO A 66 35.35 -9.38 -0.30
C PRO A 66 34.52 -8.14 0.05
N LEU A 67 35.20 -7.15 0.64
CA LEU A 67 34.69 -5.82 0.99
C LEU A 67 35.41 -4.73 0.17
N SER A 68 34.77 -3.60 -0.07
CA SER A 68 35.35 -2.44 -0.75
C SER A 68 34.75 -1.13 -0.24
N THR A 69 35.56 -0.09 -0.06
CA THR A 69 35.10 1.27 0.31
C THR A 69 34.59 2.09 -0.87
N ASN A 70 34.50 1.50 -2.06
CA ASN A 70 33.94 2.20 -3.22
C ASN A 70 32.48 2.59 -2.94
N VAL A 71 32.01 3.63 -3.64
CA VAL A 71 30.60 4.05 -3.54
C VAL A 71 29.68 2.86 -3.91
N PRO A 72 28.77 2.45 -3.02
CA PRO A 72 27.86 1.34 -3.29
C PRO A 72 26.75 1.79 -4.25
N GLU A 73 26.39 0.91 -5.17
CA GLU A 73 25.11 1.03 -5.90
C GLU A 73 23.96 0.67 -4.97
N LYS A 74 22.76 1.21 -5.25
CA LYS A 74 21.54 0.87 -4.51
C LYS A 74 21.27 -0.63 -4.58
N LEU A 75 20.77 -1.19 -3.49
CA LEU A 75 20.39 -2.59 -3.44
C LEU A 75 19.08 -2.80 -4.22
N GLY A 76 19.00 -3.90 -4.95
CA GLY A 76 17.78 -4.31 -5.64
C GLY A 76 16.74 -4.93 -4.70
N TYR A 77 15.63 -5.40 -5.29
CA TYR A 77 14.62 -6.17 -4.56
C TYR A 77 15.20 -7.49 -4.02
N TRP A 78 14.67 -7.93 -2.86
CA TRP A 78 15.09 -9.15 -2.14
C TRP A 78 16.61 -9.24 -1.92
N PRO A 79 17.20 -8.29 -1.20
CA PRO A 79 18.65 -8.23 -1.00
C PRO A 79 19.16 -9.46 -0.27
N ASN A 80 20.32 -9.97 -0.71
CA ASN A 80 20.98 -11.14 -0.13
C ASN A 80 22.46 -10.83 0.04
N TYR A 81 22.98 -10.91 1.27
CA TYR A 81 24.35 -10.56 1.62
C TYR A 81 25.39 -11.25 0.72
N THR A 82 25.17 -12.52 0.38
CA THR A 82 26.10 -13.29 -0.46
C THR A 82 26.13 -12.81 -1.92
N ARG A 83 25.04 -12.19 -2.39
CA ARG A 83 24.90 -11.64 -3.75
C ARG A 83 25.23 -10.16 -3.84
N MET A 84 25.40 -9.48 -2.70
CA MET A 84 25.84 -8.08 -2.67
C MET A 84 27.22 -7.91 -3.33
N SER A 85 27.46 -6.75 -3.95
CA SER A 85 28.80 -6.37 -4.37
C SER A 85 29.71 -6.12 -3.15
N PRO A 86 31.05 -6.08 -3.32
CA PRO A 86 31.95 -5.76 -2.23
C PRO A 86 31.67 -4.42 -1.54
N SER A 87 31.25 -3.40 -2.29
CA SER A 87 30.90 -2.08 -1.72
C SER A 87 29.57 -2.09 -0.99
N GLN A 88 28.58 -2.83 -1.48
CA GLN A 88 27.31 -3.02 -0.77
C GLN A 88 27.50 -3.75 0.56
N ARG A 89 28.32 -4.81 0.60
CA ARG A 89 28.66 -5.49 1.87
C ARG A 89 29.35 -4.56 2.86
N TYR A 90 30.29 -3.74 2.39
CA TYR A 90 30.94 -2.75 3.24
C TYR A 90 29.91 -1.77 3.82
N SER A 91 29.07 -1.19 2.98
CA SER A 91 28.02 -0.25 3.39
C SER A 91 27.03 -0.88 4.38
N TYR A 92 26.65 -2.15 4.18
CA TYR A 92 25.82 -2.89 5.13
C TYR A 92 26.50 -3.07 6.49
N LEU A 93 27.75 -3.54 6.51
CA LEU A 93 28.51 -3.75 7.75
C LEU A 93 28.78 -2.45 8.50
N GLU A 94 29.08 -1.37 7.77
CA GLU A 94 29.24 -0.02 8.32
C GLU A 94 27.93 0.47 8.93
N TRP A 95 26.81 0.30 8.23
CA TRP A 95 25.47 0.67 8.75
C TRP A 95 25.09 -0.12 10.01
N LEU A 96 25.48 -1.39 10.14
CA LEU A 96 25.23 -2.18 11.36
C LEU A 96 25.87 -1.58 12.62
N THR A 97 26.90 -0.73 12.49
CA THR A 97 27.51 -0.01 13.63
C THR A 97 26.58 1.08 14.19
N ASN A 98 25.65 1.58 13.39
CA ASN A 98 24.60 2.50 13.81
C ASN A 98 23.34 2.33 12.96
N ILE A 99 22.53 1.35 13.32
CA ILE A 99 21.29 1.00 12.60
C ILE A 99 20.22 2.10 12.65
N ASP A 100 20.37 3.11 13.50
CA ASP A 100 19.43 4.23 13.61
C ASP A 100 19.68 5.29 12.51
N SER A 101 20.83 5.21 11.83
CA SER A 101 21.21 6.13 10.75
C SER A 101 20.50 5.82 9.43
N SER A 102 20.28 6.84 8.59
CA SER A 102 19.71 6.68 7.26
C SER A 102 20.60 5.82 6.36
N THR A 103 19.99 4.94 5.57
CA THR A 103 20.73 4.03 4.68
C THR A 103 19.88 3.64 3.47
N ASP A 104 20.45 2.87 2.55
CA ASP A 104 19.68 2.18 1.51
C ASP A 104 18.73 1.15 2.17
N MET A 105 17.46 1.16 1.79
CA MET A 105 16.46 0.27 2.39
C MET A 105 16.79 -1.21 2.24
N GLY A 106 17.58 -1.61 1.24
CA GLY A 106 18.06 -2.97 1.12
C GLY A 106 18.91 -3.41 2.31
N ASN A 107 19.70 -2.51 2.93
CA ASN A 107 20.43 -2.82 4.15
C ASN A 107 19.48 -3.12 5.31
N VAL A 108 18.43 -2.29 5.46
CA VAL A 108 17.38 -2.50 6.47
C VAL A 108 16.67 -3.84 6.25
N PHE A 109 16.29 -4.16 5.01
CA PHE A 109 15.65 -5.44 4.67
C PHE A 109 16.58 -6.64 4.90
N THR A 110 17.86 -6.54 4.55
CA THR A 110 18.83 -7.61 4.82
C THR A 110 18.93 -7.90 6.30
N PHE A 111 19.05 -6.90 7.17
CA PHE A 111 19.06 -7.15 8.62
C PHE A 111 17.70 -7.68 9.12
N PHE A 112 16.60 -7.09 8.65
CA PHE A 112 15.24 -7.48 9.01
C PHE A 112 14.93 -8.95 8.68
N TYR A 113 15.44 -9.49 7.57
CA TYR A 113 15.28 -10.92 7.25
C TYR A 113 15.82 -11.84 8.34
N GLY A 114 16.96 -11.48 8.93
CA GLY A 114 17.55 -12.21 10.05
C GLY A 114 16.68 -12.14 11.31
N LEU A 115 16.06 -10.98 11.56
CA LEU A 115 15.14 -10.79 12.69
C LEU A 115 13.90 -11.66 12.55
N GLU A 116 13.32 -11.77 11.35
CA GLU A 116 12.17 -12.67 11.10
C GLU A 116 12.50 -14.14 11.39
N ARG A 117 13.74 -14.59 11.13
CA ARG A 117 14.19 -15.93 11.54
C ARG A 117 14.29 -16.05 13.06
N TYR A 118 14.84 -15.03 13.74
CA TYR A 118 14.96 -15.02 15.20
C TYR A 118 13.60 -15.03 15.93
N ILE A 119 12.51 -14.56 15.29
CA ILE A 119 11.15 -14.69 15.84
C ILE A 119 10.79 -16.16 16.14
N LYS A 120 11.37 -17.16 15.45
CA LYS A 120 11.09 -18.58 15.73
C LYS A 120 12.03 -19.20 16.78
N THR A 121 12.82 -18.41 17.48
CA THR A 121 13.88 -18.88 18.39
C THR A 121 13.64 -18.40 19.82
N SER A 122 14.50 -18.78 20.77
CA SER A 122 14.47 -18.24 22.14
C SER A 122 14.78 -16.74 22.21
N LYS A 123 15.35 -16.14 21.17
CA LYS A 123 15.67 -14.70 21.09
C LYS A 123 14.54 -13.83 20.54
N TYR A 124 13.33 -14.37 20.40
CA TYR A 124 12.20 -13.68 19.78
C TYR A 124 11.90 -12.30 20.38
N ASN A 125 11.94 -12.14 21.72
CA ASN A 125 11.70 -10.84 22.36
C ASN A 125 12.74 -9.79 21.93
N GLN A 126 14.01 -10.16 21.80
CA GLN A 126 15.08 -9.26 21.36
C GLN A 126 14.90 -8.89 19.89
N ALA A 127 14.51 -9.86 19.04
CA ALA A 127 14.18 -9.60 17.65
C ALA A 127 13.00 -8.64 17.49
N ILE A 128 11.93 -8.81 18.27
CA ILE A 128 10.76 -7.92 18.26
C ILE A 128 11.16 -6.49 18.66
N GLN A 129 11.91 -6.33 19.75
CA GLN A 129 12.42 -5.01 20.17
C GLN A 129 13.30 -4.37 19.09
N MET A 130 14.10 -5.17 18.39
CA MET A 130 14.94 -4.69 17.29
C MET A 130 14.10 -4.28 16.08
N ILE A 131 13.04 -5.02 15.74
CA ILE A 131 12.08 -4.62 14.69
C ILE A 131 11.43 -3.29 15.06
N GLU A 132 11.01 -3.10 16.30
CA GLU A 132 10.42 -1.86 16.79
C GLU A 132 11.41 -0.68 16.71
N ARG A 133 12.69 -0.91 17.06
CA ARG A 133 13.77 0.07 16.88
C ARG A 133 13.95 0.44 15.41
N LEU A 134 14.01 -0.53 14.50
CA LEU A 134 14.10 -0.25 13.08
C LEU A 134 12.88 0.54 12.57
N LYS A 135 11.67 0.20 13.01
CA LYS A 135 10.45 0.97 12.68
C LYS A 135 10.55 2.42 13.14
N LYS A 136 11.11 2.68 14.33
CA LYS A 136 11.26 4.05 14.85
C LYS A 136 12.08 4.95 13.91
N TYR A 137 13.13 4.42 13.29
CA TYR A 137 14.06 5.20 12.45
C TYR A 137 13.81 5.07 10.93
N HIS A 138 13.13 4.01 10.47
CA HIS A 138 12.97 3.68 9.05
C HIS A 138 11.50 3.58 8.57
N ASN A 139 10.56 4.23 9.25
CA ASN A 139 9.12 4.16 8.96
C ASN A 139 8.64 4.90 7.70
N THR A 140 9.52 5.51 6.89
CA THR A 140 9.08 6.24 5.68
C THR A 140 8.82 5.30 4.50
N ASN A 141 9.34 4.06 4.55
CA ASN A 141 9.16 3.07 3.50
C ASN A 141 7.89 2.21 3.72
N ASN A 142 6.95 2.29 2.78
CA ASN A 142 5.67 1.58 2.88
C ASN A 142 5.81 0.05 2.95
N SER A 143 6.70 -0.54 2.15
CA SER A 143 6.93 -1.99 2.13
C SER A 143 7.52 -2.45 3.46
N PHE A 144 8.50 -1.72 4.01
CA PHE A 144 9.07 -2.05 5.31
C PHE A 144 8.04 -1.92 6.44
N ASN A 145 7.19 -0.88 6.42
CA ASN A 145 6.08 -0.77 7.36
C ASN A 145 5.13 -1.97 7.28
N TYR A 146 4.77 -2.39 6.07
CA TYR A 146 3.92 -3.56 5.85
C TYR A 146 4.56 -4.83 6.43
N TYR A 147 5.77 -5.18 6.01
CA TYR A 147 6.39 -6.45 6.42
C TYR A 147 6.79 -6.46 7.89
N SER A 148 7.23 -5.33 8.46
CA SER A 148 7.47 -5.24 9.90
C SER A 148 6.18 -5.41 10.70
N ASN A 149 5.04 -4.91 10.22
CA ASN A 149 3.73 -5.19 10.83
C ASN A 149 3.37 -6.68 10.73
N VAL A 150 3.60 -7.31 9.57
CA VAL A 150 3.37 -8.74 9.37
C VAL A 150 4.22 -9.59 10.31
N ALA A 151 5.49 -9.24 10.52
CA ALA A 151 6.38 -9.91 11.47
C ALA A 151 5.89 -9.79 12.93
N LEU A 152 5.41 -8.61 13.33
CA LEU A 152 4.82 -8.41 14.66
C LEU A 152 3.52 -9.21 14.85
N VAL A 153 2.67 -9.28 13.82
CA VAL A 153 1.47 -10.14 13.80
C VAL A 153 1.84 -11.61 13.91
N TYR A 154 2.83 -12.05 13.13
CA TYR A 154 3.33 -13.42 13.16
C TYR A 154 3.83 -13.80 14.57
N ALA A 155 4.62 -12.93 15.20
CA ALA A 155 5.09 -13.14 16.56
C ALA A 155 3.93 -13.20 17.57
N ALA A 156 2.96 -12.28 17.49
CA ALA A 156 1.80 -12.27 18.37
C ALA A 156 0.98 -13.56 18.27
N MET A 157 0.80 -14.11 17.06
CA MET A 157 0.10 -15.37 16.84
C MET A 157 0.90 -16.58 17.33
N LEU A 158 2.18 -16.64 16.98
CA LEU A 158 3.07 -17.75 17.34
C LEU A 158 3.17 -17.91 18.86
N TYR A 159 3.26 -16.79 19.58
CA TYR A 159 3.44 -16.76 21.03
C TYR A 159 2.14 -16.51 21.81
N LYS A 160 1.02 -16.24 21.15
CA LYS A 160 -0.26 -15.85 21.77
C LYS A 160 -0.11 -14.63 22.70
N GLU A 161 0.65 -13.63 22.24
CA GLU A 161 1.09 -12.48 23.02
C GLU A 161 0.67 -11.15 22.36
N PRO A 162 -0.49 -10.60 22.75
CA PRO A 162 -1.06 -9.38 22.16
C PRO A 162 -0.17 -8.14 22.21
N LYS A 163 0.70 -8.05 23.23
CA LYS A 163 1.57 -6.90 23.48
C LYS A 163 2.48 -6.57 22.30
N PHE A 164 2.85 -7.57 21.48
CA PHE A 164 3.68 -7.39 20.30
C PHE A 164 3.00 -6.56 19.20
N LEU A 165 1.69 -6.33 19.33
CA LEU A 165 0.92 -5.55 18.39
C LEU A 165 0.81 -4.06 18.79
N HIS A 166 1.44 -3.63 19.89
CA HIS A 166 1.37 -2.23 20.35
C HIS A 166 2.02 -1.24 19.37
N ASN A 167 3.10 -1.63 18.71
CA ASN A 167 3.92 -0.75 17.87
C ASN A 167 3.64 -0.88 16.36
N ILE A 168 2.47 -1.43 16.00
CA ILE A 168 2.08 -1.53 14.60
C ILE A 168 1.63 -0.16 14.10
N THR A 169 2.25 0.32 13.02
CA THR A 169 2.00 1.64 12.45
C THR A 169 0.72 1.63 11.60
N PRO A 170 -0.30 2.46 11.91
CA PRO A 170 -1.47 2.63 11.06
C PRO A 170 -1.07 3.38 9.78
N GLY A 171 -1.36 2.83 8.60
CA GLY A 171 -1.15 3.56 7.34
C GLY A 171 -0.74 2.76 6.10
N SER A 172 -0.22 1.53 6.24
CA SER A 172 0.07 0.66 5.06
C SER A 172 -0.89 -0.53 4.93
N SER A 173 -1.53 -0.93 6.04
CA SER A 173 -2.60 -1.93 6.11
C SER A 173 -3.21 -1.94 7.52
N SER A 174 -3.91 -0.86 7.90
CA SER A 174 -4.66 -0.81 9.17
C SER A 174 -5.55 -2.05 9.36
N SER A 175 -6.04 -2.59 8.24
CA SER A 175 -6.71 -3.87 8.07
C SER A 175 -5.96 -5.02 8.77
N LEU A 176 -4.67 -5.26 8.47
CA LEU A 176 -3.92 -6.41 9.00
C LEU A 176 -3.75 -6.38 10.53
N LEU A 177 -3.55 -5.19 11.10
CA LEU A 177 -3.46 -5.02 12.55
C LEU A 177 -4.78 -5.38 13.24
N LEU A 178 -5.90 -4.92 12.68
CA LEU A 178 -7.23 -5.04 13.26
C LEU A 178 -7.80 -6.45 13.10
N ILE A 179 -7.52 -7.05 11.95
CA ILE A 179 -7.73 -8.46 11.60
C ILE A 179 -6.99 -9.38 12.58
N ALA A 180 -5.72 -9.09 12.89
CA ALA A 180 -4.97 -9.87 13.86
C ALA A 180 -5.38 -9.59 15.33
N LYS A 181 -5.56 -8.32 15.72
CA LYS A 181 -5.88 -7.93 17.11
C LYS A 181 -7.28 -8.33 17.53
N GLY A 182 -8.28 -8.14 16.68
CA GLY A 182 -9.64 -8.55 16.99
C GLY A 182 -9.73 -10.04 17.30
N ALA A 183 -8.99 -10.87 16.54
CA ALA A 183 -8.96 -12.32 16.69
C ALA A 183 -8.27 -12.76 17.99
N LEU A 184 -7.25 -12.03 18.43
CA LEU A 184 -6.42 -12.40 19.58
C LEU A 184 -6.87 -11.75 20.90
N ASN A 185 -7.51 -10.58 20.86
CA ASN A 185 -7.89 -9.78 22.04
C ASN A 185 -9.40 -9.80 22.35
N GLY A 186 -10.19 -10.51 21.54
CA GLY A 186 -11.63 -10.68 21.77
C GLY A 186 -12.49 -9.44 21.44
N GLY A 187 -11.94 -8.44 20.75
CA GLY A 187 -12.69 -7.25 20.35
C GLY A 187 -11.87 -6.17 19.63
N LEU A 188 -12.58 -5.15 19.13
CA LEU A 188 -12.01 -3.97 18.47
C LEU A 188 -12.36 -2.70 19.25
N ASN A 189 -11.37 -1.89 19.61
CA ASN A 189 -11.60 -0.61 20.31
C ASN A 189 -11.97 0.54 19.34
N ALA A 190 -12.33 1.70 19.90
CA ALA A 190 -12.76 2.84 19.10
C ALA A 190 -11.68 3.40 18.15
N PRO A 191 -10.43 3.67 18.59
CA PRO A 191 -9.34 4.07 17.69
C PRO A 191 -9.12 3.10 16.53
N GLU A 192 -9.20 1.81 16.82
CA GLU A 192 -9.06 0.71 15.87
C GLU A 192 -10.14 0.75 14.79
N ILE A 193 -11.41 0.81 15.19
CA ILE A 193 -12.56 0.95 14.28
C ILE A 193 -12.46 2.25 13.45
N MET A 194 -12.08 3.36 14.08
CA MET A 194 -11.95 4.66 13.41
C MET A 194 -10.86 4.66 12.32
N ASN A 195 -9.71 4.02 12.60
CA ASN A 195 -8.59 3.96 11.66
C ASN A 195 -8.88 3.08 10.44
N ALA A 196 -9.78 2.10 10.54
CA ALA A 196 -10.19 1.25 9.43
C ALA A 196 -11.63 1.45 8.97
N ALA A 197 -12.20 2.62 9.24
CA ALA A 197 -13.58 2.90 8.86
C ALA A 197 -13.88 2.57 7.37
N LYS A 198 -12.93 2.85 6.48
CA LYS A 198 -13.04 2.53 5.05
C LYS A 198 -13.07 1.03 4.74
N ASP A 199 -12.32 0.23 5.49
CA ASP A 199 -12.27 -1.23 5.33
C ASP A 199 -13.62 -1.85 5.72
N PHE A 200 -14.41 -1.16 6.55
CA PHE A 200 -15.79 -1.47 6.89
C PHE A 200 -16.82 -0.69 6.05
N ASN A 201 -16.46 -0.28 4.82
CA ASN A 201 -17.32 0.44 3.87
C ASN A 201 -17.85 1.81 4.35
N TRP A 202 -17.21 2.44 5.33
CA TRP A 202 -17.57 3.78 5.80
C TRP A 202 -16.69 4.87 5.18
N GLU A 203 -17.23 5.55 4.16
CA GLU A 203 -16.51 6.60 3.43
C GLU A 203 -16.53 7.98 4.13
N ASN A 204 -17.55 8.26 4.95
CA ASN A 204 -17.77 9.57 5.53
C ASN A 204 -16.92 9.82 6.80
N THR A 205 -15.61 9.93 6.58
CA THR A 205 -14.60 10.11 7.63
C THR A 205 -14.46 11.56 8.13
N ARG A 206 -15.39 12.47 7.77
CA ARG A 206 -15.30 13.91 8.09
C ARG A 206 -15.13 14.18 9.59
N TYR A 207 -15.95 13.57 10.43
CA TYR A 207 -15.90 13.79 11.88
C TYR A 207 -14.78 13.00 12.56
N ILE A 208 -14.43 11.83 12.03
CA ILE A 208 -13.23 11.09 12.46
C ILE A 208 -11.99 11.98 12.32
N LYS A 209 -11.85 12.69 11.19
CA LYS A 209 -10.70 13.56 10.92
C LYS A 209 -10.72 14.88 11.68
N ASN A 210 -11.88 15.54 11.72
CA ASN A 210 -11.98 16.92 12.23
C ASN A 210 -12.29 17.01 13.73
N ASN A 211 -12.86 15.94 14.30
CA ASN A 211 -13.34 15.89 15.68
C ASN A 211 -13.08 14.49 16.29
N PRO A 212 -11.84 13.97 16.23
CA PRO A 212 -11.52 12.59 16.62
C PRO A 212 -11.95 12.28 18.06
N ASP A 213 -11.66 13.16 19.02
CA ASP A 213 -11.96 12.92 20.43
C ASP A 213 -13.47 12.80 20.70
N VAL A 214 -14.26 13.68 20.09
CA VAL A 214 -15.73 13.67 20.23
C VAL A 214 -16.32 12.44 19.56
N PHE A 215 -15.81 12.07 18.38
CA PHE A 215 -16.25 10.88 17.66
C PHE A 215 -15.91 9.61 18.44
N GLN A 216 -14.68 9.49 18.92
CA GLN A 216 -14.20 8.36 19.71
C GLN A 216 -15.07 8.19 20.97
N LYS A 217 -15.29 9.26 21.74
CA LYS A 217 -16.13 9.20 22.95
C LYS A 217 -17.57 8.76 22.64
N ASN A 218 -18.15 9.23 21.55
CA ASN A 218 -19.49 8.80 21.14
C ASN A 218 -19.52 7.31 20.74
N LEU A 219 -18.50 6.85 20.02
CA LEU A 219 -18.35 5.45 19.63
C LEU A 219 -18.16 4.54 20.85
N GLU A 220 -17.31 4.91 21.80
CA GLU A 220 -17.12 4.20 23.07
C GLU A 220 -18.42 4.13 23.87
N ASN A 221 -19.16 5.24 23.98
CA ASN A 221 -20.45 5.26 24.68
C ASN A 221 -21.49 4.38 23.98
N LEU A 222 -21.49 4.36 22.65
CA LEU A 222 -22.39 3.51 21.88
C LEU A 222 -22.06 2.03 22.08
N MET A 223 -20.78 1.66 22.07
CA MET A 223 -20.34 0.29 22.38
C MET A 223 -20.68 -0.10 23.82
N LYS A 224 -20.48 0.80 24.80
CA LYS A 224 -20.89 0.56 26.20
C LYS A 224 -22.39 0.31 26.30
N LYS A 225 -23.20 1.07 25.56
CA LYS A 225 -24.65 0.92 25.53
C LYS A 225 -25.08 -0.41 24.89
N LEU A 226 -24.47 -0.80 23.77
CA LEU A 226 -24.90 -1.97 23.00
C LEU A 226 -24.33 -3.29 23.55
N TYR A 227 -23.11 -3.26 24.09
CA TYR A 227 -22.34 -4.45 24.44
C TYR A 227 -21.89 -4.51 25.90
N SER A 228 -22.21 -3.50 26.71
CA SER A 228 -21.70 -3.35 28.09
C SER A 228 -20.17 -3.32 28.19
N LYS A 229 -19.49 -2.95 27.09
CA LYS A 229 -18.04 -2.93 26.93
C LYS A 229 -17.61 -1.67 26.16
N ASP A 230 -16.42 -1.17 26.40
CA ASP A 230 -15.84 -0.03 25.67
C ASP A 230 -15.15 -0.43 24.35
N TYR A 231 -15.37 -1.67 23.90
CA TYR A 231 -14.92 -2.23 22.65
C TYR A 231 -16.04 -3.06 22.00
N TYR A 232 -15.99 -3.21 20.67
CA TYR A 232 -16.86 -4.11 19.93
C TYR A 232 -16.42 -5.55 20.20
N PRO A 233 -17.23 -6.40 20.85
CA PRO A 233 -16.87 -7.79 21.09
C PRO A 233 -16.94 -8.56 19.78
N ILE A 234 -15.88 -9.32 19.45
CA ILE A 234 -15.96 -10.24 18.32
C ILE A 234 -16.92 -11.38 18.69
N PRO A 235 -17.89 -11.75 17.83
CA PRO A 235 -18.79 -12.86 18.10
C PRO A 235 -18.02 -14.15 18.39
N GLN A 236 -18.53 -15.01 19.30
CA GLN A 236 -17.85 -16.27 19.62
C GLN A 236 -17.92 -17.30 18.48
N ASN A 237 -18.98 -17.26 17.67
CA ASN A 237 -19.13 -18.12 16.49
C ASN A 237 -18.65 -17.38 15.24
N ILE A 238 -17.40 -17.64 14.85
CA ILE A 238 -16.72 -17.06 13.68
C ILE A 238 -16.43 -18.11 12.59
N THR A 239 -17.20 -19.20 12.53
CA THR A 239 -16.99 -20.29 11.54
C THR A 239 -16.91 -19.80 10.10
N ASP A 240 -17.47 -18.63 9.79
CA ASP A 240 -17.49 -18.03 8.45
C ASP A 240 -16.62 -16.77 8.31
N VAL A 241 -15.71 -16.47 9.25
CA VAL A 241 -14.75 -15.36 9.05
C VAL A 241 -13.71 -15.80 8.02
N PRO A 242 -13.65 -15.16 6.83
CA PRO A 242 -12.70 -15.57 5.80
C PRO A 242 -11.27 -15.34 6.29
N MET A 243 -10.37 -16.25 5.93
CA MET A 243 -8.95 -16.06 6.21
C MET A 243 -8.28 -15.29 5.06
N THR A 244 -7.28 -14.49 5.39
CA THR A 244 -6.40 -13.83 4.41
C THR A 244 -4.98 -14.31 4.63
N ASP A 245 -4.36 -14.79 3.55
CA ASP A 245 -2.96 -15.18 3.57
C ASP A 245 -2.06 -13.95 3.53
N ILE A 246 -1.07 -13.94 4.42
CA ILE A 246 0.01 -12.97 4.46
C ILE A 246 1.34 -13.68 4.59
N CYS A 247 2.43 -12.99 4.25
CA CYS A 247 3.75 -13.61 4.25
C CYS A 247 4.84 -12.73 4.86
N LEU A 248 5.78 -13.37 5.56
CA LEU A 248 7.02 -12.74 6.02
C LEU A 248 7.87 -12.31 4.83
N ALA A 249 8.75 -11.33 5.02
CA ALA A 249 9.57 -10.79 3.93
C ALA A 249 10.72 -11.71 3.53
N ASN A 250 11.25 -12.48 4.50
CA ASN A 250 12.37 -13.39 4.31
C ASN A 250 11.94 -14.64 3.53
N ILE A 251 12.41 -14.69 2.28
CA ILE A 251 12.11 -15.75 1.30
C ILE A 251 12.74 -17.11 1.64
N SER A 252 13.55 -17.22 2.69
CA SER A 252 14.19 -18.48 3.11
C SER A 252 13.47 -19.18 4.26
N LEU A 253 12.37 -18.62 4.77
CA LEU A 253 11.68 -19.13 5.96
C LEU A 253 10.71 -20.28 5.68
N SER A 254 10.43 -20.58 4.41
CA SER A 254 9.67 -21.76 4.01
C SER A 254 10.29 -22.42 2.78
N SER A 255 10.00 -23.71 2.62
CA SER A 255 10.29 -24.46 1.41
C SER A 255 8.98 -25.01 0.89
N GLN A 256 8.47 -24.49 -0.22
CA GLN A 256 7.32 -25.08 -0.88
C GLN A 256 7.78 -26.25 -1.76
N THR A 257 7.06 -27.37 -1.69
CA THR A 257 7.24 -28.47 -2.63
C THR A 257 6.32 -28.20 -3.81
N ILE A 258 6.88 -27.98 -4.99
CA ILE A 258 6.06 -27.86 -6.21
C ILE A 258 5.57 -29.27 -6.54
N THR A 259 4.25 -29.49 -6.49
CA THR A 259 3.66 -30.78 -6.90
C THR A 259 4.10 -31.12 -8.32
N GLY A 260 4.84 -32.22 -8.48
CA GLY A 260 5.36 -32.70 -9.76
C GLY A 260 6.87 -32.46 -10.00
N LEU A 261 7.57 -31.73 -9.13
CA LEU A 261 9.04 -31.64 -9.16
C LEU A 261 9.64 -32.03 -7.81
N ALA A 262 10.77 -32.76 -7.81
CA ALA A 262 11.51 -33.14 -6.60
C ALA A 262 12.27 -31.96 -5.94
N THR A 263 12.21 -30.76 -6.53
CA THR A 263 12.93 -29.58 -6.06
C THR A 263 12.06 -28.72 -5.15
N ARG A 264 12.59 -28.44 -3.95
CA ARG A 264 12.03 -27.45 -3.03
C ARG A 264 12.46 -26.06 -3.48
N VAL A 265 11.52 -25.13 -3.62
CA VAL A 265 11.84 -23.72 -3.90
C VAL A 265 11.69 -22.94 -2.59
N PRO A 266 12.73 -22.20 -2.16
CA PRO A 266 12.62 -21.29 -1.04
C PRO A 266 11.53 -20.25 -1.31
N GLY A 267 10.67 -20.01 -0.34
CA GLY A 267 9.63 -19.00 -0.41
C GLY A 267 9.40 -18.32 0.93
N PRO A 268 8.76 -17.14 0.92
CA PRO A 268 8.38 -16.49 2.17
C PRO A 268 7.43 -17.38 2.96
N LEU A 269 7.54 -17.34 4.29
CA LEU A 269 6.59 -18.06 5.15
C LEU A 269 5.22 -17.42 5.02
N VAL A 270 4.28 -18.15 4.41
CA VAL A 270 2.87 -17.76 4.32
C VAL A 270 2.12 -18.29 5.53
N PHE A 271 1.27 -17.45 6.13
CA PHE A 271 0.35 -17.83 7.19
C PHE A 271 -0.96 -17.04 7.06
N SER A 272 -2.05 -17.64 7.51
CA SER A 272 -3.40 -17.08 7.33
C SER A 272 -3.88 -16.39 8.60
N ILE A 273 -4.54 -15.25 8.45
CA ILE A 273 -5.14 -14.50 9.56
C ILE A 273 -6.64 -14.22 9.34
N PRO A 274 -7.48 -14.18 10.40
CA PRO A 274 -8.92 -13.96 10.26
C PRO A 274 -9.29 -12.55 9.77
N ASP A 275 -9.88 -12.44 8.59
CA ASP A 275 -10.24 -11.18 7.93
C ASP A 275 -11.66 -10.72 8.26
N PHE A 276 -11.77 -9.95 9.34
CA PHE A 276 -13.04 -9.37 9.78
C PHE A 276 -13.66 -8.39 8.79
N SER A 277 -12.86 -7.74 7.93
CA SER A 277 -13.41 -6.84 6.90
C SER A 277 -14.23 -7.61 5.86
N LYS A 278 -13.92 -8.90 5.68
CA LYS A 278 -14.65 -9.81 4.78
C LYS A 278 -15.80 -10.55 5.48
N SER A 279 -15.93 -10.44 6.80
CA SER A 279 -17.06 -11.01 7.53
C SER A 279 -18.30 -10.13 7.40
N ARG A 280 -19.39 -10.68 6.83
CA ARG A 280 -20.64 -9.93 6.62
C ARG A 280 -21.24 -9.40 7.93
N ASN A 281 -21.25 -10.19 8.99
CA ASN A 281 -21.84 -9.82 10.27
C ASN A 281 -21.04 -8.68 10.92
N ILE A 282 -19.73 -8.86 11.03
CA ILE A 282 -18.84 -7.88 11.67
C ILE A 282 -18.78 -6.58 10.87
N MET A 283 -18.70 -6.66 9.54
CA MET A 283 -18.77 -5.51 8.66
C MET A 283 -20.05 -4.71 8.88
N THR A 284 -21.20 -5.38 8.97
CA THR A 284 -22.50 -4.74 9.17
C THR A 284 -22.55 -4.02 10.52
N ASP A 285 -22.14 -4.69 11.60
CA ASP A 285 -22.16 -4.13 12.95
C ASP A 285 -21.27 -2.88 13.05
N ILE A 286 -20.03 -2.97 12.56
CA ILE A 286 -19.07 -1.87 12.62
C ILE A 286 -19.51 -0.70 11.74
N TYR A 287 -20.08 -0.98 10.57
CA TYR A 287 -20.66 0.05 9.71
C TYR A 287 -21.75 0.83 10.47
N TYR A 288 -22.65 0.15 11.18
CA TYR A 288 -23.69 0.82 11.97
C TYR A 288 -23.15 1.59 13.16
N LEU A 289 -22.14 1.05 13.85
CA LEU A 289 -21.42 1.78 14.91
C LEU A 289 -20.84 3.09 14.38
N LEU A 290 -20.16 3.06 13.23
CA LEU A 290 -19.57 4.24 12.59
C LEU A 290 -20.64 5.25 12.16
N LYS A 291 -21.74 4.76 11.57
CA LYS A 291 -22.88 5.59 11.15
C LYS A 291 -23.56 6.30 12.32
N GLU A 292 -23.90 5.56 13.37
CA GLU A 292 -24.59 6.15 14.53
C GLU A 292 -23.65 7.09 15.30
N SER A 293 -22.37 6.74 15.44
CA SER A 293 -21.36 7.62 16.04
C SER A 293 -21.19 8.92 15.26
N HIS A 294 -21.32 8.89 13.93
CA HIS A 294 -21.33 10.08 13.10
C HIS A 294 -22.51 11.00 13.43
N ASP A 295 -23.72 10.44 13.51
CA ASP A 295 -24.94 11.20 13.81
C ASP A 295 -24.94 11.75 15.25
N LEU A 296 -24.46 10.97 16.21
CA LEU A 296 -24.22 11.42 17.58
C LEU A 296 -23.20 12.57 17.61
N THR A 297 -22.10 12.46 16.88
CA THR A 297 -21.08 13.52 16.81
C THR A 297 -21.62 14.81 16.23
N LYS A 298 -22.44 14.71 15.18
CA LYS A 298 -23.15 15.86 14.62
C LYS A 298 -24.06 16.54 15.65
N LYS A 299 -24.81 15.76 16.46
CA LYS A 299 -25.68 16.28 17.54
C LYS A 299 -24.87 16.90 18.67
N SER A 300 -23.85 16.22 19.18
CA SER A 300 -22.97 16.71 20.25
C SER A 300 -22.31 18.03 19.86
N LEU A 301 -21.78 18.14 18.64
CA LEU A 301 -21.19 19.39 18.14
C LEU A 301 -22.23 20.52 18.01
N LYS A 302 -23.49 20.21 17.67
CA LYS A 302 -24.57 21.22 17.65
C LYS A 302 -24.86 21.77 19.05
N ILE A 303 -24.90 20.90 20.07
CA ILE A 303 -25.11 21.29 21.47
C ILE A 303 -23.93 22.10 21.99
N MET A 304 -22.69 21.64 21.76
CA MET A 304 -21.48 22.33 22.19
C MET A 304 -21.36 23.74 21.59
N ARG A 305 -21.80 23.94 20.34
CA ARG A 305 -21.89 25.28 19.72
C ARG A 305 -22.94 26.17 20.38
N LYS A 306 -24.11 25.61 20.73
CA LYS A 306 -25.18 26.35 21.41
C LYS A 306 -24.76 26.79 22.82
N ASN A 307 -23.94 25.99 23.49
CA ASN A 307 -23.49 26.24 24.86
C ASN A 307 -22.20 27.08 24.93
N GLY A 308 -21.65 27.56 23.80
CA GLY A 308 -20.43 28.37 23.77
C GLY A 308 -19.12 27.58 23.98
N ASN A 309 -19.18 26.27 24.20
CA ASN A 309 -18.02 25.42 24.51
C ASN A 309 -17.09 25.15 23.31
N ILE A 310 -17.57 25.40 22.09
CA ILE A 310 -16.75 25.33 20.88
C ILE A 310 -17.07 26.55 20.03
N THR A 311 -16.10 27.43 19.86
CA THR A 311 -16.16 28.47 18.84
C THR A 311 -16.41 27.77 17.51
N PRO A 312 -17.36 28.22 16.68
CA PRO A 312 -17.40 27.75 15.31
C PRO A 312 -15.99 27.96 14.77
N LYS A 313 -15.28 26.89 14.37
CA LYS A 313 -14.32 27.05 13.28
C LYS A 313 -15.16 27.78 12.27
N LYS A 314 -14.79 29.04 11.97
CA LYS A 314 -15.39 29.81 10.89
C LYS A 314 -15.63 28.74 9.84
N GLN A 315 -16.89 28.50 9.48
CA GLN A 315 -17.04 28.09 8.11
C GLN A 315 -16.32 29.25 7.43
N ILE A 316 -15.10 28.98 6.97
CA ILE A 316 -14.76 29.44 5.65
C ILE A 316 -15.98 28.90 4.91
N GLU A 317 -17.03 29.73 4.82
CA GLU A 317 -17.89 29.71 3.65
C GLU A 317 -16.88 29.50 2.57
N PRO A 318 -16.89 28.34 1.89
CA PRO A 318 -15.87 28.08 0.95
C PRO A 318 -15.84 29.35 0.13
N THR A 319 -14.72 30.07 0.16
CA THR A 319 -14.43 31.08 -0.82
C THR A 319 -14.15 30.27 -2.09
N ASN A 320 -15.11 29.44 -2.49
CA ASN A 320 -15.27 28.93 -3.81
C ASN A 320 -15.82 30.14 -4.56
N SER A 321 -14.97 31.14 -4.77
CA SER A 321 -14.85 31.57 -6.15
C SER A 321 -14.63 30.27 -6.91
N ARG A 322 -15.70 29.74 -7.51
CA ARG A 322 -15.58 28.54 -8.35
C ARG A 322 -14.49 28.94 -9.34
N ARG A 323 -13.33 28.31 -9.27
CA ARG A 323 -12.29 28.57 -10.26
C ARG A 323 -12.90 28.14 -11.57
N ILE A 324 -13.04 29.06 -12.50
CA ILE A 324 -13.58 28.78 -13.83
C ILE A 324 -12.41 28.86 -14.80
N ASN A 325 -12.30 27.87 -15.67
CA ASN A 325 -11.37 27.97 -16.78
C ASN A 325 -11.85 29.10 -17.71
N PRO A 326 -11.04 30.14 -17.96
CA PRO A 326 -11.47 31.32 -18.72
C PRO A 326 -11.77 31.02 -20.19
N ASN A 327 -11.21 29.95 -20.74
CA ASN A 327 -11.38 29.58 -22.15
C ASN A 327 -12.67 28.78 -22.37
N THR A 328 -13.03 27.91 -21.42
CA THR A 328 -14.14 26.96 -21.60
C THR A 328 -15.38 27.29 -20.75
N GLY A 329 -15.23 28.12 -19.71
CA GLY A 329 -16.31 28.44 -18.77
C GLY A 329 -16.64 27.33 -17.77
N HIS A 330 -15.93 26.19 -17.80
CA HIS A 330 -16.16 25.09 -16.87
C HIS A 330 -15.41 25.25 -15.55
N PRO A 331 -15.93 24.66 -14.45
CA PRO A 331 -15.21 24.60 -13.19
C PRO A 331 -13.87 23.86 -13.31
N MET A 332 -12.82 24.45 -12.74
CA MET A 332 -11.49 23.87 -12.60
C MET A 332 -11.13 23.61 -11.12
N SER A 333 -10.23 22.66 -10.90
CA SER A 333 -9.73 22.27 -9.57
C SER A 333 -8.61 23.21 -9.09
N THR A 334 -8.14 23.04 -7.86
CA THR A 334 -6.95 23.74 -7.31
C THR A 334 -5.67 23.35 -8.06
N ASP A 335 -4.66 24.23 -8.11
CA ASP A 335 -3.39 23.98 -8.83
C ASP A 335 -2.69 22.71 -8.32
N LYS A 336 -2.67 22.51 -6.99
CA LYS A 336 -2.16 21.26 -6.39
C LYS A 336 -2.83 20.00 -6.97
N SER A 337 -4.16 20.02 -7.10
CA SER A 337 -4.89 18.87 -7.66
C SER A 337 -4.66 18.70 -9.16
N ILE A 338 -4.46 19.79 -9.91
CA ILE A 338 -4.13 19.73 -11.34
C ILE A 338 -2.72 19.14 -11.50
N GLN A 339 -1.76 19.59 -10.69
CA GLN A 339 -0.40 19.08 -10.68
C GLN A 339 -0.35 17.58 -10.35
N THR A 340 -1.08 17.13 -9.32
CA THR A 340 -1.18 15.69 -9.02
C THR A 340 -1.78 14.90 -10.18
N ALA A 341 -2.81 15.41 -10.85
CA ALA A 341 -3.38 14.71 -12.01
C ALA A 341 -2.41 14.67 -13.21
N LYS A 342 -1.61 15.71 -13.38
CA LYS A 342 -0.54 15.76 -14.38
C LYS A 342 0.53 14.72 -14.11
N GLU A 343 1.02 14.62 -12.87
CA GLU A 343 1.98 13.59 -12.46
C GLU A 343 1.43 12.17 -12.66
N MET A 344 0.15 11.94 -12.35
CA MET A 344 -0.51 10.65 -12.60
C MET A 344 -0.57 10.32 -14.09
N TYR A 345 -0.93 11.28 -14.95
CA TYR A 345 -0.90 11.08 -16.40
C TYR A 345 0.52 10.79 -16.92
N GLU A 346 1.51 11.59 -16.52
CA GLU A 346 2.91 11.40 -16.91
C GLU A 346 3.45 10.03 -16.48
N SER A 347 3.04 9.53 -15.31
CA SER A 347 3.43 8.20 -14.84
C SER A 347 2.97 7.06 -15.77
N THR A 348 1.91 7.28 -16.56
CA THR A 348 1.42 6.29 -17.53
C THR A 348 2.15 6.27 -18.86
N LEU A 349 2.86 7.35 -19.19
CA LEU A 349 3.61 7.46 -20.45
C LEU A 349 4.97 6.74 -20.41
N ASN A 350 5.52 6.55 -19.20
CA ASN A 350 6.85 6.00 -19.00
C ASN A 350 6.90 4.47 -18.87
N ILE A 351 5.76 3.79 -19.05
CA ILE A 351 5.71 2.35 -18.84
C ILE A 351 6.09 1.62 -20.14
N LYS A 352 7.36 1.18 -20.21
CA LYS A 352 7.83 0.26 -21.26
C LYS A 352 7.57 -1.18 -20.81
N HIS A 353 6.64 -1.86 -21.47
CA HIS A 353 6.33 -3.25 -21.19
C HIS A 353 7.09 -4.18 -22.13
N ASP A 354 7.90 -5.07 -21.55
CA ASP A 354 8.46 -6.21 -22.25
C ASP A 354 7.49 -7.40 -22.08
N TYR A 355 6.72 -7.71 -23.12
CA TYR A 355 5.75 -8.81 -23.08
C TYR A 355 6.41 -10.20 -23.16
N SER A 356 7.72 -10.28 -23.42
CA SER A 356 8.43 -11.56 -23.53
C SER A 356 8.64 -12.27 -22.18
N ILE A 357 8.41 -11.57 -21.07
CA ILE A 357 8.56 -12.10 -19.70
C ILE A 357 7.33 -12.89 -19.23
N TYR A 358 6.20 -12.82 -19.94
CA TYR A 358 4.95 -13.47 -19.58
C TYR A 358 4.70 -14.72 -20.43
N ASN A 359 4.41 -15.85 -19.78
CA ASN A 359 4.02 -17.09 -20.46
C ASN A 359 2.49 -17.32 -20.48
N ASP A 360 1.72 -16.45 -19.81
CA ASP A 360 0.25 -16.56 -19.71
C ASP A 360 -0.45 -15.58 -20.68
N PRO A 361 -1.19 -16.08 -21.68
CA PRO A 361 -1.94 -15.24 -22.63
C PRO A 361 -2.95 -14.28 -21.99
N LYS A 362 -3.54 -14.65 -20.84
CA LYS A 362 -4.50 -13.80 -20.12
C LYS A 362 -3.80 -12.59 -19.50
N ILE A 363 -2.65 -12.80 -18.87
CA ILE A 363 -1.86 -11.71 -18.27
C ILE A 363 -1.40 -10.73 -19.35
N ILE A 364 -0.94 -11.25 -20.49
CA ILE A 364 -0.56 -10.43 -21.65
C ILE A 364 -1.75 -9.61 -22.16
N HIS A 365 -2.94 -10.21 -22.22
CA HIS A 365 -4.15 -9.50 -22.63
C HIS A 365 -4.54 -8.39 -21.65
N ASP A 366 -4.62 -8.71 -20.36
CA ASP A 366 -5.01 -7.76 -19.31
C ASP A 366 -4.04 -6.56 -19.28
N ASP A 367 -2.73 -6.81 -19.39
CA ASP A 367 -1.69 -5.77 -19.40
C ASP A 367 -1.78 -4.88 -20.65
N LYS A 368 -2.04 -5.46 -21.83
CA LYS A 368 -2.31 -4.68 -23.06
C LYS A 368 -3.52 -3.78 -22.93
N VAL A 369 -4.59 -4.27 -22.29
CA VAL A 369 -5.79 -3.48 -22.02
C VAL A 369 -5.44 -2.32 -21.08
N LEU A 370 -4.76 -2.58 -19.97
CA LEU A 370 -4.31 -1.55 -19.01
C LEU A 370 -3.50 -0.45 -19.70
N ASN A 371 -2.49 -0.84 -20.49
CA ASN A 371 -1.63 0.08 -21.23
C ASN A 371 -2.39 0.94 -22.23
N ARG A 372 -3.43 0.38 -22.85
CA ARG A 372 -4.30 1.14 -23.73
C ARG A 372 -5.16 2.14 -22.97
N VAL A 373 -5.77 1.74 -21.84
CA VAL A 373 -6.82 2.56 -21.22
C VAL A 373 -6.33 3.59 -20.19
N LEU A 374 -5.23 3.31 -19.47
CA LEU A 374 -4.78 4.16 -18.37
C LEU A 374 -4.34 5.57 -18.83
N PRO A 375 -3.56 5.73 -19.92
CA PRO A 375 -3.18 7.07 -20.39
C PRO A 375 -4.40 7.94 -20.70
N HIS A 376 -5.39 7.41 -21.42
CA HIS A 376 -6.64 8.12 -21.72
C HIS A 376 -7.45 8.42 -20.44
N TYR A 377 -7.53 7.48 -19.50
CA TYR A 377 -8.28 7.69 -18.25
C TYR A 377 -7.72 8.87 -17.43
N PHE A 378 -6.40 8.91 -17.24
CA PHE A 378 -5.75 9.97 -16.47
C PHE A 378 -5.65 11.28 -17.24
N LEU A 379 -5.47 11.23 -18.55
CA LEU A 379 -5.52 12.42 -19.39
C LEU A 379 -6.90 13.08 -19.33
N GLY A 380 -7.97 12.28 -19.37
CA GLY A 380 -9.33 12.77 -19.17
C GLY A 380 -9.54 13.39 -17.78
N ASP A 381 -8.99 12.79 -16.72
CA ASP A 381 -9.04 13.35 -15.35
C ASP A 381 -8.29 14.68 -15.23
N LEU A 382 -7.13 14.79 -15.90
CA LEU A 382 -6.36 16.02 -15.99
C LEU A 382 -7.17 17.12 -16.70
N PHE A 383 -7.72 16.85 -17.88
CA PHE A 383 -8.54 17.80 -18.62
C PHE A 383 -9.77 18.23 -17.82
N TYR A 384 -10.45 17.28 -17.17
CA TYR A 384 -11.60 17.57 -16.32
C TYR A 384 -11.24 18.54 -15.19
N LYS A 385 -10.09 18.31 -14.54
CA LYS A 385 -9.59 19.18 -13.46
C LYS A 385 -9.11 20.54 -13.96
N GLN A 386 -8.66 20.63 -15.20
CA GLN A 386 -8.32 21.89 -15.87
C GLN A 386 -9.56 22.66 -16.35
N GLY A 387 -10.75 22.06 -16.34
CA GLY A 387 -11.96 22.65 -16.93
C GLY A 387 -12.08 22.42 -18.44
N GLU A 388 -11.25 21.58 -19.03
CA GLU A 388 -11.29 21.22 -20.46
C GLU A 388 -12.27 20.04 -20.68
N TRP A 389 -13.54 20.21 -20.33
CA TRP A 389 -14.50 19.09 -20.21
C TRP A 389 -14.78 18.38 -21.53
N ASP A 390 -14.83 19.08 -22.67
CA ASP A 390 -14.99 18.44 -23.99
C ASP A 390 -13.80 17.52 -24.33
N ARG A 391 -12.58 17.92 -23.93
CA ARG A 391 -11.39 17.06 -24.10
C ARG A 391 -11.46 15.87 -23.16
N ALA A 392 -11.87 16.08 -21.91
CA ALA A 392 -12.07 14.99 -20.95
C ALA A 392 -13.12 13.98 -21.44
N GLU A 393 -14.22 14.46 -22.03
CA GLU A 393 -15.27 13.64 -22.62
C GLU A 393 -14.69 12.73 -23.70
N LYS A 394 -13.92 13.29 -24.65
CA LYS A 394 -13.30 12.53 -25.73
C LYS A 394 -12.37 11.43 -25.22
N GLU A 395 -11.54 11.73 -24.23
CA GLU A 395 -10.61 10.76 -23.65
C GLU A 395 -11.34 9.63 -22.92
N TRP A 396 -12.40 9.92 -22.18
CA TRP A 396 -13.14 8.88 -21.47
C TRP A 396 -14.05 8.05 -22.38
N LEU A 397 -14.69 8.66 -23.38
CA LEU A 397 -15.52 7.94 -24.35
C LEU A 397 -14.71 6.90 -25.15
N SER A 398 -13.43 7.16 -25.42
CA SER A 398 -12.57 6.25 -26.19
C SER A 398 -12.23 4.95 -25.46
N ILE A 399 -12.45 4.90 -24.15
CA ILE A 399 -12.09 3.74 -23.31
C ILE A 399 -13.28 3.06 -22.65
N VAL A 400 -14.53 3.53 -22.80
CA VAL A 400 -15.70 2.94 -22.11
C VAL A 400 -15.85 1.45 -22.39
N LYS A 401 -15.63 1.01 -23.63
CA LYS A 401 -15.74 -0.41 -24.00
C LYS A 401 -14.73 -1.31 -23.27
N LEU A 402 -13.59 -0.74 -22.85
CA LEU A 402 -12.47 -1.47 -22.23
C LEU A 402 -12.33 -1.20 -20.72
N MET A 403 -12.74 -0.02 -20.24
CA MET A 403 -12.71 0.43 -18.84
C MET A 403 -14.09 0.94 -18.39
N SER A 404 -15.08 0.07 -18.59
CA SER A 404 -16.52 0.29 -18.43
C SER A 404 -16.94 1.15 -17.24
N GLU A 405 -16.98 0.58 -16.03
CA GLU A 405 -17.55 1.23 -14.85
C GLU A 405 -16.82 2.53 -14.48
N LYS A 406 -15.50 2.53 -14.58
CA LYS A 406 -14.68 3.69 -14.19
C LYS A 406 -14.88 4.87 -15.15
N ALA A 407 -14.83 4.63 -16.46
CA ALA A 407 -15.00 5.69 -17.46
C ALA A 407 -16.44 6.20 -17.50
N ALA A 408 -17.42 5.29 -17.51
CA ALA A 408 -18.84 5.64 -17.49
C ALA A 408 -19.20 6.46 -16.24
N THR A 409 -18.63 6.14 -15.07
CA THR A 409 -18.84 6.92 -13.84
C THR A 409 -18.33 8.35 -13.97
N LYS A 410 -17.16 8.56 -14.58
CA LYS A 410 -16.59 9.90 -14.78
C LYS A 410 -17.46 10.74 -15.72
N LEU A 411 -17.85 10.17 -16.85
CA LEU A 411 -18.77 10.79 -17.82
C LEU A 411 -20.13 11.10 -17.19
N ALA A 412 -20.74 10.16 -16.47
CA ALA A 412 -22.01 10.37 -15.79
C ALA A 412 -21.97 11.54 -14.80
N ILE A 413 -20.91 11.66 -13.99
CA ILE A 413 -20.72 12.79 -13.08
C ILE A 413 -20.62 14.11 -13.85
N MET A 414 -19.90 14.13 -14.96
CA MET A 414 -19.71 15.33 -15.78
C MET A 414 -21.02 15.73 -16.45
N TYR A 415 -21.71 14.80 -17.11
CA TYR A 415 -23.01 15.01 -17.75
C TYR A 415 -24.06 15.53 -16.79
N HIS A 416 -24.12 14.97 -15.57
CA HIS A 416 -24.98 15.50 -14.52
C HIS A 416 -24.76 17.00 -14.26
N LYS A 417 -23.49 17.41 -14.16
CA LYS A 417 -23.12 18.82 -13.91
C LYS A 417 -23.45 19.75 -15.07
N GLU A 418 -23.47 19.23 -16.29
CA GLU A 418 -23.91 19.95 -17.49
C GLU A 418 -25.44 19.97 -17.65
N ASN A 419 -26.19 19.25 -16.79
CA ASN A 419 -27.61 18.94 -16.94
C ASN A 419 -27.92 18.07 -18.18
N ARG A 420 -26.96 17.25 -18.64
CA ARG A 420 -27.14 16.25 -19.70
C ARG A 420 -27.66 14.94 -19.09
N PHE A 421 -28.88 14.95 -18.59
CA PHE A 421 -29.44 13.85 -17.81
C PHE A 421 -29.76 12.59 -18.65
N LYS A 422 -30.21 12.75 -19.90
CA LYS A 422 -30.36 11.59 -20.81
C LYS A 422 -29.01 10.98 -21.16
N ASP A 423 -28.00 11.79 -21.46
CA ASP A 423 -26.65 11.29 -21.72
C ASP A 423 -26.07 10.60 -20.47
N GLU A 424 -26.33 11.12 -19.26
CA GLU A 424 -25.96 10.47 -17.99
C GLU A 424 -26.58 9.07 -17.87
N ILE A 425 -27.86 8.91 -18.16
CA ILE A 425 -28.53 7.60 -18.10
C ILE A 425 -27.96 6.65 -19.15
N SER A 426 -27.80 7.12 -20.39
CA SER A 426 -27.29 6.30 -21.49
C SER A 426 -25.87 5.81 -21.21
N ILE A 427 -24.98 6.67 -20.72
CA ILE A 427 -23.57 6.27 -20.50
C ILE A 427 -23.43 5.28 -19.35
N ILE A 428 -24.31 5.37 -18.35
CA ILE A 428 -24.37 4.37 -17.28
C ILE A 428 -24.81 3.01 -17.84
N LYS A 429 -25.83 2.98 -18.72
CA LYS A 429 -26.28 1.74 -19.37
C LYS A 429 -25.18 1.11 -20.23
N ASP A 430 -24.49 1.93 -21.03
CA ASP A 430 -23.33 1.46 -21.81
C ASP A 430 -22.25 0.89 -20.89
N GLY A 431 -21.94 1.57 -19.77
CA GLY A 431 -21.00 1.08 -18.77
C GLY A 431 -21.39 -0.29 -18.19
N ILE A 432 -22.68 -0.53 -17.90
CA ILE A 432 -23.16 -1.83 -17.44
C ILE A 432 -23.02 -2.89 -18.55
N GLN A 433 -23.45 -2.55 -19.77
CA GLN A 433 -23.40 -3.45 -20.92
C GLN A 433 -21.96 -3.92 -21.20
N TYR A 434 -21.02 -3.00 -21.35
CA TYR A 434 -19.62 -3.34 -21.65
C TYR A 434 -18.87 -3.90 -20.43
N GLY A 435 -19.36 -3.69 -19.21
CA GLY A 435 -18.75 -4.23 -18.00
C GLY A 435 -19.14 -5.68 -17.68
N THR A 436 -20.30 -6.15 -18.16
CA THR A 436 -20.84 -7.48 -17.80
C THR A 436 -19.89 -8.64 -18.15
N ASN A 437 -19.15 -8.53 -19.26
CA ASN A 437 -18.21 -9.55 -19.74
C ASN A 437 -16.74 -9.09 -19.68
N ASN A 438 -16.44 -7.98 -19.00
CA ASN A 438 -15.09 -7.44 -18.93
C ASN A 438 -14.29 -8.10 -17.80
N THR A 439 -13.26 -8.85 -18.16
CA THR A 439 -12.41 -9.58 -17.21
C THR A 439 -11.32 -8.73 -16.56
N VAL A 440 -11.00 -7.56 -17.13
CA VAL A 440 -9.93 -6.67 -16.65
C VAL A 440 -10.49 -5.63 -15.68
N TYR A 441 -11.65 -5.06 -16.02
CA TYR A 441 -12.38 -4.08 -15.23
C TYR A 441 -13.81 -4.56 -14.98
N SER A 442 -13.95 -5.50 -14.04
CA SER A 442 -15.23 -6.08 -13.64
C SER A 442 -16.13 -5.05 -12.94
N LEU A 443 -17.45 -5.21 -13.10
CA LEU A 443 -18.45 -4.40 -12.41
C LEU A 443 -18.39 -4.63 -10.89
N SER A 444 -18.58 -3.55 -10.12
CA SER A 444 -18.71 -3.60 -8.66
C SER A 444 -20.16 -3.45 -8.17
N GLY A 445 -21.13 -3.29 -9.09
CA GLY A 445 -22.54 -3.03 -8.80
C GLY A 445 -22.87 -1.56 -8.48
N LYS A 446 -21.87 -0.67 -8.52
CA LYS A 446 -22.08 0.78 -8.25
C LYS A 446 -22.87 1.49 -9.35
N LEU A 447 -22.77 1.03 -10.60
CA LEU A 447 -23.52 1.63 -11.71
C LEU A 447 -25.03 1.41 -11.57
N ASP A 448 -25.49 0.29 -11.03
CA ASP A 448 -26.91 0.03 -10.82
C ASP A 448 -27.53 1.05 -9.86
N VAL A 449 -26.86 1.29 -8.73
CA VAL A 449 -27.26 2.31 -7.76
C VAL A 449 -27.24 3.71 -8.38
N ARG A 450 -26.27 3.97 -9.27
CA ARG A 450 -26.16 5.25 -9.98
C ARG A 450 -27.28 5.42 -11.00
N LEU A 451 -27.62 4.37 -11.73
CA LEU A 451 -28.68 4.36 -12.74
C LEU A 451 -30.02 4.73 -12.09
N SER A 452 -30.38 4.09 -10.97
CA SER A 452 -31.63 4.42 -10.25
C SER A 452 -31.69 5.90 -9.84
N LYS A 453 -30.56 6.45 -9.38
CA LYS A 453 -30.47 7.87 -9.01
C LYS A 453 -30.54 8.81 -10.22
N ALA A 454 -29.87 8.46 -11.32
CA ALA A 454 -29.87 9.23 -12.55
C ALA A 454 -31.28 9.28 -13.17
N THR A 455 -32.00 8.14 -13.20
CA THR A 455 -33.40 8.07 -13.64
C THR A 455 -34.29 8.97 -12.79
N THR A 456 -34.22 8.85 -11.47
CA THR A 456 -34.99 9.71 -10.54
C THR A 456 -34.65 11.20 -10.74
N SER A 457 -33.38 11.51 -11.00
CA SER A 457 -32.94 12.89 -11.24
C SER A 457 -33.46 13.42 -12.58
N PHE A 458 -33.47 12.61 -13.62
CA PHE A 458 -34.01 12.96 -14.93
C PHE A 458 -35.50 13.26 -14.84
N ASP A 459 -36.30 12.39 -14.19
CA ASP A 459 -37.76 12.58 -14.05
C ASP A 459 -38.11 13.92 -13.39
N ARG A 460 -37.27 14.38 -12.44
CA ARG A 460 -37.45 15.68 -11.77
C ARG A 460 -36.96 16.88 -12.57
N ASN A 461 -36.12 16.66 -13.57
CA ASN A 461 -35.42 17.72 -14.31
C ASN A 461 -35.59 17.58 -15.84
N VAL A 462 -36.65 16.92 -16.31
CA VAL A 462 -36.89 16.66 -17.74
C VAL A 462 -36.80 17.93 -18.59
N THR A 463 -37.39 19.03 -18.11
CA THR A 463 -37.40 20.33 -18.81
C THR A 463 -36.06 21.06 -18.80
N ARG A 464 -35.09 20.59 -17.99
CA ARG A 464 -33.75 21.18 -17.85
C ARG A 464 -32.66 20.34 -18.52
N ASP A 465 -33.04 19.25 -19.18
CA ASP A 465 -32.12 18.37 -19.88
C ASP A 465 -31.46 19.08 -21.06
N LYS A 466 -30.13 19.00 -21.14
CA LYS A 466 -29.29 19.59 -22.18
C LYS A 466 -28.48 18.54 -22.93
N SER A 467 -28.96 17.31 -22.93
CA SER A 467 -28.28 16.16 -23.55
C SER A 467 -28.05 16.40 -25.04
N LYS A 468 -26.85 16.06 -25.50
CA LYS A 468 -26.37 16.34 -26.86
C LYS A 468 -26.16 15.05 -27.66
N GLY A 469 -26.24 13.89 -26.99
CA GLY A 469 -25.78 12.61 -27.53
C GLY A 469 -24.26 12.48 -27.43
N TYR A 470 -23.77 11.25 -27.59
CA TYR A 470 -22.36 10.92 -27.68
C TYR A 470 -22.18 9.63 -28.51
N THR A 471 -20.94 9.36 -28.93
CA THR A 471 -20.58 8.12 -29.64
C THR A 471 -19.36 7.49 -28.96
N LEU A 472 -19.45 6.18 -28.69
CA LEU A 472 -18.31 5.40 -28.17
C LEU A 472 -17.37 5.02 -29.31
N GLN A 473 -16.08 5.29 -29.14
CA GLN A 473 -15.05 4.95 -30.14
C GLN A 473 -14.70 3.46 -30.12
#